data_AF-A0A3D1YJB0-F1
#
_entry.id   AF-A0A3D1YJB0-F1
#
_cell.length_a   1.000
_cell.length_b   1.000
_cell.length_c   1.000
_cell.angle_alpha   90.00
_cell.angle_beta   90.00
_cell.angle_gamma   90.00
#
_symmetry.space_group_name_H-M   'P 1'
#
loop_
_entity.id
_entity.type
_entity.pdbx_description
1 polymer ?
#
loop_
_entity_poly.entity_id
_entity_poly.type
_entity_poly.pdbx_seq_one_letter_code
_entity_poly.pdbx_strand_id
1 'polypeptide(L)' 'MPEYRLPIRVYIEDTDAGGIVYYVNYLKYFERARTELIRSLGIDKTAVM' A
#
# COMPACT_ATOMS: atom_id res chain seq x y z
N MET A 1 10.56 15.49 -7.41
CA MET A 1 9.27 15.06 -6.83
C MET A 1 9.48 14.83 -5.35
N PRO A 2 8.54 15.20 -4.45
CA PRO A 2 8.70 14.91 -3.03
C PRO A 2 8.76 13.39 -2.81
N GLU A 3 9.71 12.96 -1.99
CA GLU A 3 9.81 11.56 -1.59
C GLU A 3 8.73 11.24 -0.55
N TYR A 4 7.96 10.17 -0.79
CA TYR A 4 6.91 9.70 0.12
C TYR A 4 7.16 8.25 0.51
N ARG A 5 7.05 7.94 1.80
CA ARG A 5 7.27 6.58 2.34
C ARG A 5 6.09 6.17 3.21
N LEU A 6 5.53 5.00 2.93
CA LEU A 6 4.52 4.36 3.77
C LEU A 6 5.11 3.10 4.43
N PRO A 7 5.29 3.07 5.77
CA PRO A 7 5.72 1.85 6.44
C PRO A 7 4.62 0.79 6.38
N ILE A 8 4.96 -0.41 5.90
CA ILE A 8 4.05 -1.57 5.84
C ILE A 8 4.55 -2.65 6.79
N ARG A 9 3.63 -3.18 7.61
CA ARG A 9 3.87 -4.39 8.41
C ARG A 9 3.34 -5.59 7.64
N VAL A 10 4.20 -6.57 7.41
CA VAL A 10 3.84 -7.86 6.81
C VAL A 10 3.35 -8.79 7.91
N TYR A 11 2.18 -9.38 7.71
CA TYR A 11 1.64 -10.43 8.56
C TYR A 11 1.74 -11.79 7.86
N ILE A 12 1.62 -12.88 8.62
CA ILE A 12 1.68 -14.24 8.08
C ILE A 12 0.62 -14.48 6.98
N GLU A 13 -0.53 -13.82 7.09
CA GLU A 13 -1.62 -13.87 6.09
C GLU A 13 -1.25 -13.29 4.72
N ASP A 14 -0.23 -12.45 4.66
CA ASP A 14 0.26 -11.87 3.41
C ASP A 14 1.27 -12.79 2.70
N THR A 15 1.70 -13.87 3.36
CA THR A 15 2.70 -14.81 2.85
C THR A 15 2.09 -16.07 2.27
N ASP A 16 2.83 -16.78 1.41
CA ASP A 16 2.44 -18.07 0.84
C ASP A 16 3.30 -19.23 1.37
N ALA A 17 3.10 -20.43 0.81
CA ALA A 17 3.85 -21.63 1.18
C ALA A 17 5.39 -21.51 0.97
N GLY A 18 5.85 -20.50 0.23
CA GLY A 18 7.26 -20.18 0.07
C GLY A 18 7.85 -19.34 1.21
N GLY A 19 7.04 -18.94 2.20
CA GLY A 19 7.49 -18.13 3.33
C GLY A 19 7.84 -16.69 2.95
N ILE A 20 7.39 -16.23 1.78
CA ILE A 20 7.56 -14.86 1.29
C ILE A 20 6.20 -14.22 1.05
N VAL A 21 6.17 -12.90 0.91
CA VAL A 21 4.96 -12.18 0.51
C VAL A 21 4.48 -12.67 -0.84
N TYR A 22 3.22 -13.10 -0.91
CA TYR A 22 2.59 -13.50 -2.16
C TYR A 22 2.52 -12.29 -3.12
N TYR A 23 2.92 -12.49 -4.38
CA TYR A 23 3.15 -11.38 -5.32
C TYR A 23 1.94 -10.46 -5.52
N VAL A 24 0.71 -10.98 -5.41
CA VAL A 24 -0.52 -10.18 -5.55
C VAL A 24 -0.69 -9.18 -4.40
N ASN A 25 -0.16 -9.46 -3.21
CA ASN A 25 -0.29 -8.57 -2.06
C ASN A 25 0.50 -7.26 -2.24
N TYR A 26 1.52 -7.22 -3.10
CA TYR A 26 2.20 -5.97 -3.45
C TYR A 26 1.26 -4.95 -4.10
N LEU A 27 0.24 -5.38 -4.87
CA LEU A 27 -0.76 -4.48 -5.44
C LEU A 27 -1.54 -3.74 -4.34
N LYS A 28 -1.88 -4.45 -3.26
CA LYS A 28 -2.56 -3.86 -2.09
C LYS A 28 -1.67 -2.81 -1.42
N TYR A 29 -0.37 -3.07 -1.30
CA TYR A 29 0.57 -2.14 -0.68
C TYR A 29 0.77 -0.89 -1.53
N PHE A 30 0.88 -1.05 -2.86
CA PHE A 30 0.97 0.10 -3.78
C PHE A 30 -0.30 0.95 -3.75
N GLU A 31 -1.48 0.32 -3.69
CA GLU A 31 -2.74 1.04 -3.58
C GLU A 31 -2.85 1.87 -2.30
N ARG A 32 -2.43 1.28 -1.17
CA ARG A 32 -2.36 1.99 0.13
C ARG A 32 -1.39 3.16 0.06
N ALA A 33 -0.18 2.96 -0.46
CA ALA A 33 0.82 4.02 -0.61
C ALA A 33 0.31 5.16 -1.52
N ARG A 34 -0.38 4.83 -2.61
CA ARG A 34 -0.98 5.84 -3.49
C ARG A 34 -2.07 6.63 -2.78
N THR A 35 -2.94 5.97 -2.03
CA THR A 35 -4.02 6.63 -1.31
C THR A 35 -3.47 7.57 -0.22
N GLU A 36 -2.48 7.12 0.54
CA GLU A 36 -1.86 7.93 1.58
C GLU A 36 -0.99 9.07 1.01
N LEU A 37 -0.36 8.88 -0.14
CA LEU A 37 0.31 9.96 -0.87
C LEU A 37 -0.69 11.05 -1.27
N ILE A 38 -1.81 10.68 -1.91
CA ILE A 38 -2.84 11.63 -2.33
C ILE A 38 -3.40 12.39 -1.11
N ARG A 39 -3.68 11.67 -0.01
CA ARG A 39 -4.10 12.27 1.27
C ARG A 39 -3.07 13.26 1.80
N SER A 40 -1.77 12.94 1.72
CA SER A 40 -0.70 13.83 2.17
C SER A 40 -0.58 15.13 1.37
N LEU A 41 -1.10 15.15 0.14
CA LEU A 41 -1.18 16.34 -0.71
C LEU A 41 -2.41 17.22 -0.41
N GLY A 42 -3.23 16.85 0.58
CA GLY A 42 -4.47 17.57 0.92
C GLY A 42 -5.58 17.40 -0.13
N ILE A 43 -5.45 16.39 -1.01
CA ILE A 43 -6.46 16.06 -2.00
C ILE A 43 -7.42 15.06 -1.33
N ASP A 44 -8.58 15.53 -0.91
CA ASP A 44 -9.63 14.65 -0.40
C ASP A 44 -10.15 13.78 -1.54
N LYS A 45 -10.01 12.46 -1.37
CA LYS A 45 -10.51 11.45 -2.29
C LYS A 45 -12.02 11.32 -2.07
N THR A 46 -12.80 12.26 -2.60
CA THR A 46 -14.23 12.02 -2.81
C THR A 46 -14.35 10.91 -3.85
N ALA A 47 -14.60 9.69 -3.37
CA ALA A 47 -14.81 8.45 -4.13
C ALA A 47 -13.58 7.87 -4.86
N VAL A 48 -13.05 6.77 -4.33
CA VAL A 48 -12.72 5.59 -5.15
C VAL A 48 -13.13 4.34 -4.36
N MET A 49 -14.43 4.08 -4.35
CA MET A 49 -15.04 2.75 -4.33
C MET A 49 -16.16 2.78 -5.36
#